data_AF-A0A517KMM1-F1
#
_entry.id   AF-A0A517KMM1-F1
#
_cell.length_a   1.000
_cell.length_b   1.000
_cell.length_c   1.000
_cell.angle_alpha   90.00
_cell.angle_beta   90.00
_cell.angle_gamma   90.00
#
_symmetry.space_group_name_H-M   'P 1'
#
loop_
_entity.id
_entity.type
_entity.pdbx_description
1 polymer ?
#
loop_
_entity_poly.entity_id
_entity_poly.type
_entity_poly.pdbx_seq_one_letter_code
_entity_poly.pdbx_strand_id
1 'polypeptide(L)' 'MKSKFPVSALNLVPLRKGETEQDAIKNMVSLAQNVEKLGYERYWIAEHHNAPNLVSSATALLIQHTLEHT' A
#
# COMPACT_ATOMS: atom_id res chain seq x y z
N MET A 1 6.47 -12.98 -16.82
CA MET A 1 6.48 -14.42 -16.46
C MET A 1 5.97 -14.53 -15.03
N LYS A 2 4.92 -15.32 -14.76
CA LYS A 2 4.47 -15.55 -13.38
C LYS A 2 5.52 -16.35 -12.62
N SER A 3 5.83 -15.94 -11.39
CA SER A 3 6.75 -16.63 -10.49
C SER A 3 6.30 -18.08 -10.25
N LYS A 4 7.26 -19.00 -10.04
CA LYS A 4 6.98 -20.39 -9.64
C LYS A 4 6.19 -20.49 -8.34
N PHE A 5 6.27 -19.45 -7.51
CA PHE A 5 5.47 -19.29 -6.28
C PHE A 5 4.69 -17.97 -6.36
N PRO A 6 3.36 -17.97 -6.12
CA PRO A 6 2.59 -16.73 -6.07
C PRO A 6 3.19 -15.77 -5.04
N VAL A 7 3.40 -14.51 -5.45
CA VAL A 7 3.92 -13.46 -4.56
C VAL A 7 2.80 -12.44 -4.35
N SER A 8 2.66 -11.98 -3.11
CA SER A 8 1.74 -10.91 -2.71
C SER A 8 2.50 -9.85 -1.91
N ALA A 9 1.93 -8.66 -1.75
CA ALA A 9 2.53 -7.56 -1.00
C ALA A 9 1.59 -7.09 0.12
N LEU A 10 2.16 -6.76 1.28
CA LEU A 10 1.49 -6.11 2.40
C LEU A 10 2.12 -4.73 2.59
N ASN A 11 1.30 -3.68 2.55
CA ASN A 11 1.73 -2.32 2.80
C ASN A 11 1.19 -1.82 4.14
N LEU A 12 2.07 -1.25 4.96
CA LEU A 12 1.74 -0.67 6.27
C LEU A 12 1.43 0.84 6.19
N VAL A 13 1.54 1.42 5.00
CA VAL A 13 1.46 2.86 4.71
C VAL A 13 2.44 3.67 5.56
N PRO A 14 3.75 3.38 5.47
CA PRO A 14 4.75 3.98 6.35
C PRO A 14 4.97 5.46 6.01
N LEU A 15 5.02 6.31 7.03
CA LEU A 15 5.49 7.69 6.94
C LEU A 15 7.01 7.71 7.11
N ARG A 16 7.76 8.01 6.04
CA ARG A 16 9.22 8.10 6.12
C ARG A 16 9.67 9.48 6.59
N LYS A 17 10.93 9.56 7.03
CA LYS A 17 11.53 10.82 7.46
C LYS A 17 11.49 11.85 6.33
N GLY A 18 10.87 13.00 6.59
CA GLY A 18 10.75 14.11 5.64
C GLY A 18 9.58 13.99 4.66
N GLU A 19 8.80 12.90 4.72
CA GLU A 19 7.55 12.75 3.98
C GLU A 19 6.39 13.38 4.76
N THR A 20 5.36 13.80 4.03
CA THR A 20 4.04 14.08 4.60
C THR A 20 3.18 12.82 4.60
N GLU A 21 2.07 12.81 5.36
CA GLU A 21 1.10 11.71 5.29
C GLU A 21 0.54 11.49 3.89
N GLN A 22 0.36 12.59 3.13
CA GLN A 22 -0.06 12.51 1.73
C GLN A 22 0.96 11.78 0.86
N ASP A 23 2.26 11.94 1.13
CA ASP A 23 3.32 11.23 0.41
C ASP A 23 3.30 9.74 0.71
N ALA A 24 3.03 9.34 1.97
CA ALA A 24 2.86 7.93 2.34
C ALA A 24 1.70 7.27 1.56
N ILE A 25 0.56 7.96 1.41
CA ILE A 25 -0.60 7.48 0.63
C ILE A 25 -0.26 7.42 -0.86
N LYS A 26 0.40 8.43 -1.44
CA LYS A 26 0.86 8.41 -2.84
C LYS A 26 1.83 7.26 -3.10
N ASN A 27 2.77 7.03 -2.19
CA ASN A 27 3.74 5.93 -2.26
C ASN A 27 3.05 4.56 -2.18
N MET A 28 2.02 4.44 -1.34
CA MET A 28 1.19 3.23 -1.25
C MET A 28 0.50 2.92 -2.59
N VAL A 29 -0.14 3.91 -3.22
CA VAL A 29 -0.77 3.75 -4.55
C VAL A 29 0.27 3.42 -5.62
N SER A 30 1.41 4.11 -5.61
CA SER A 30 2.50 3.84 -6.55
C SER A 30 3.00 2.40 -6.42
N LEU A 31 3.16 1.88 -5.19
CA LEU A 31 3.53 0.49 -5.00
C LEU A 31 2.47 -0.46 -5.57
N ALA A 32 1.18 -0.22 -5.31
CA ALA A 32 0.09 -1.04 -5.81
C ALA A 32 0.12 -1.16 -7.35
N GLN A 33 0.25 -0.04 -8.06
CA GLN A 33 0.36 0.00 -9.53
C GLN A 33 1.59 -0.77 -10.04
N ASN A 34 2.72 -0.70 -9.32
CA ASN A 34 3.94 -1.39 -9.73
C ASN A 34 3.83 -2.91 -9.52
N VAL A 35 3.30 -3.35 -8.38
CA VAL A 35 3.17 -4.79 -8.10
C VAL A 35 2.12 -5.45 -8.99
N GLU A 36 1.09 -4.72 -9.41
CA GLU A 36 0.13 -5.17 -10.42
C GLU A 36 0.83 -5.42 -11.77
N LYS A 37 1.62 -4.47 -12.26
CA LYS A 37 2.41 -4.64 -13.50
C LYS A 37 3.40 -5.80 -13.41
N LEU A 38 3.91 -6.08 -12.21
CA LEU A 38 4.82 -7.20 -11.94
C LEU A 38 4.08 -8.54 -11.77
N GLY A 39 2.74 -8.55 -11.73
CA GLY A 39 1.92 -9.75 -11.65
C GLY A 39 1.83 -10.37 -10.26
N TYR A 40 1.87 -9.55 -9.21
CA TYR A 40 1.60 -9.99 -7.84
C TYR A 40 0.12 -10.41 -7.70
N GLU A 41 -0.14 -11.41 -6.87
CA GLU A 41 -1.46 -12.01 -6.72
C GLU A 41 -2.40 -11.15 -5.87
N ARG A 42 -1.89 -10.59 -4.77
CA ARG A 42 -2.65 -9.76 -3.84
C ARG A 42 -1.83 -8.57 -3.36
N TYR A 43 -2.55 -7.49 -3.11
CA TYR A 43 -2.06 -6.32 -2.40
C TYR A 43 -2.92 -6.09 -1.17
N TRP A 44 -2.30 -6.07 0.01
CA TRP A 44 -2.98 -5.85 1.29
C TRP A 44 -2.52 -4.55 1.92
N ILE A 45 -3.42 -3.93 2.67
CA ILE A 45 -3.16 -2.72 3.47
C ILE A 45 -3.42 -3.09 4.93
N ALA A 46 -2.44 -2.89 5.80
CA ALA A 46 -2.55 -3.18 7.23
C ALA A 46 -3.24 -2.03 7.98
N GLU A 47 -3.94 -2.32 9.07
CA GLU A 47 -4.54 -1.30 9.93
C GLU A 47 -3.71 -1.07 11.20
N HIS A 48 -3.42 0.18 11.54
CA HIS A 48 -2.73 0.56 12.77
C HIS A 48 -3.33 1.82 13.40
N HIS A 49 -3.45 1.80 14.72
CA HIS A 49 -3.87 2.93 15.55
C HIS A 49 -2.75 3.28 16.52
N ASN A 50 -2.64 4.56 16.88
CA ASN A 50 -1.60 5.07 17.81
C ASN A 50 -0.15 4.77 17.35
N ALA A 51 0.06 4.56 16.05
CA ALA A 51 1.37 4.35 15.44
C ALA A 51 1.75 5.59 14.61
N PRO A 52 2.47 6.57 15.18
CA PRO A 52 2.68 7.88 14.54
C PRO A 52 3.50 7.82 13.25
N ASN A 53 4.13 6.68 12.95
CA ASN A 53 4.89 6.43 11.74
C ASN A 53 4.10 5.63 10.68
N LEU A 54 2.82 5.33 10.90
CA LEU A 54 1.96 4.54 9.99
C LEU A 54 0.65 5.29 9.71
N VAL A 55 0.31 5.45 8.43
CA VAL A 55 -0.84 6.24 7.95
C VAL A 55 -1.94 5.28 7.48
N SER A 56 -2.42 4.41 8.37
CA SER A 56 -3.25 3.27 7.95
C SER A 56 -4.49 2.98 8.81
N SER A 57 -4.90 3.90 9.68
CA SER A 57 -6.04 3.72 10.59
C SER A 57 -7.41 3.63 9.89
N ALA A 58 -7.58 4.23 8.71
CA ALA A 58 -8.80 4.18 7.92
C ALA A 58 -8.68 3.19 6.74
N THR A 59 -8.37 1.92 7.03
CA THR A 59 -7.97 0.94 6.01
C THR A 59 -8.99 0.76 4.89
N ALA A 60 -10.30 0.77 5.20
CA ALA A 60 -11.34 0.66 4.17
C ALA A 60 -11.29 1.79 3.13
N LEU A 61 -11.03 3.03 3.57
CA LEU A 61 -10.89 4.19 2.68
C LEU A 61 -9.60 4.09 1.86
N LEU A 62 -8.51 3.59 2.44
CA LEU A 62 -7.26 3.40 1.72
C LEU A 62 -7.35 2.30 0.67
N ILE A 63 -8.11 1.23 0.94
CA ILE A 63 -8.43 0.20 -0.06
C ILE A 63 -9.23 0.82 -1.21
N GLN A 64 -10.31 1.55 -0.90
CA GLN A 64 -11.11 2.23 -1.92
C GLN A 64 -10.25 3.19 -2.76
N HIS A 65 -9.47 4.04 -2.12
CA HIS A 65 -8.59 5.00 -2.79
C HIS A 65 -7.56 4.30 -3.68
N THR A 66 -7.00 3.18 -3.24
CA THR A 66 -6.06 2.39 -4.05
C THR A 66 -6.75 1.84 -5.29
N LEU A 67 -7.94 1.24 -5.15
CA LEU A 67 -8.73 0.68 -6.25
C LEU A 67 -9.16 1.74 -7.28
N GLU A 68 -9.39 2.99 -6.86
CA GLU A 68 -9.69 4.10 -7.78
C GLU A 68 -8.49 4.49 -8.67
N HIS A 69 -7.27 4.04 -8.32
CA HIS A 69 -6.01 4.45 -8.96
C HIS A 69 -5.17 3.29 -9.51
N THR A 70 -5.68 2.06 -9.49
CA THR A 70 -5.04 0.87 -10.10
C THR A 70 -5.94 0.30 -11.17
#